data_AF-A0A382P0U4-F1
#
_entry.id   AF-A0A382P0U4-F1
#
_cell.length_a   1.000
_cell.length_b   1.000
_cell.length_c   1.000
_cell.angle_alpha   90.00
_cell.angle_beta   90.00
_cell.angle_gamma   90.00
#
_symmetry.space_group_name_H-M   'P 1'
#
loop_
_entity.id
_entity.type
_entity.pdbx_description
1 polymer ?
#
loop_
_entity_poly.entity_id
_entity_poly.type
_entity_poly.pdbx_seq_one_letter_code
_entity_poly.pdbx_strand_id
1 'polypeptide(L)'
;MAHDEALDSFLAEQPPKLHRSDRRLARAMREAYPIGVPALIMKSSTDRLGESAGYAFHLGTPDELLRRIASWLLTNAGDDQRVLLRLVGRLWGRHGREDVALAALLLANLDHVALGVDPWAVLASSTRSSEPAEALLLSIEELLRAGREMP
;
A
#
# COMPACT_ATOMS: atom_id res chain seq x y z
N MET A 1 -12.60 9.95 13.79
CA MET A 1 -12.14 11.19 14.46
C MET A 1 -10.86 10.97 15.26
N ALA A 2 -10.88 10.38 16.47
CA ALA A 2 -9.64 10.21 17.26
C ALA A 2 -8.58 9.28 16.61
N HIS A 3 -9.01 8.26 15.88
CA HIS A 3 -8.10 7.33 15.19
C HIS A 3 -7.41 7.96 13.97
N ASP A 4 -8.12 8.83 13.26
CA ASP A 4 -7.63 9.54 12.08
C ASP A 4 -6.56 10.58 12.48
N GLU A 5 -6.79 11.28 13.59
CA GLU A 5 -5.88 12.29 14.14
C GLU A 5 -4.52 11.69 14.55
N ALA A 6 -4.51 10.48 15.10
CA ALA A 6 -3.27 9.81 15.48
C ALA A 6 -2.42 9.44 14.25
N LEU A 7 -3.06 8.93 13.20
CA LEU A 7 -2.38 8.62 11.94
C LEU A 7 -1.86 9.90 11.26
N ASP A 8 -2.66 10.96 11.19
CA ASP A 8 -2.21 12.23 10.63
C ASP A 8 -1.01 12.80 11.37
N SER A 9 -1.05 12.75 12.70
CA SER A 9 0.03 13.26 13.54
C SER A 9 1.32 12.49 13.24
N PHE A 10 1.25 11.16 13.19
CA PHE A 10 2.39 10.33 12.79
C PHE A 10 2.93 10.68 11.40
N LEU A 11 2.05 10.87 10.41
CA LEU A 11 2.43 11.19 9.04
C LEU A 11 3.02 12.61 8.92
N ALA A 12 2.50 13.57 9.67
CA ALA A 12 2.99 14.96 9.71
C ALA A 12 4.38 15.08 10.34
N GLU A 13 4.72 14.21 11.29
CA GLU A 13 6.04 14.17 11.93
C GLU A 13 7.14 13.57 11.04
N GLN A 14 6.77 12.92 9.92
CA GLN A 14 7.76 12.27 9.07
C GLN A 14 8.63 13.31 8.32
N PRO A 15 9.97 13.13 8.32
CA PRO A 15 10.84 14.11 7.70
C PRO A 15 10.75 14.03 6.16
N PRO A 16 10.84 15.15 5.42
CA PRO A 16 10.72 15.14 3.95
C PRO A 16 11.72 14.21 3.24
N LYS A 17 12.91 14.01 3.82
CA LYS A 17 13.94 13.08 3.33
C LYS A 17 13.48 11.62 3.27
N LEU A 18 12.36 11.26 3.91
CA LEU A 18 11.76 9.94 3.87
C LEU A 18 11.36 9.57 2.43
N HIS A 19 10.80 10.51 1.67
CA HIS A 19 10.38 10.34 0.26
C HIS A 19 11.54 10.13 -0.72
N ARG A 20 12.79 10.18 -0.26
CA ARG A 20 13.97 9.87 -1.08
C ARG A 20 14.35 8.39 -1.08
N SER A 21 13.68 7.55 -0.28
CA SER A 21 14.03 6.13 -0.14
C SER A 21 12.82 5.23 0.06
N ASP A 22 12.59 4.34 -0.91
CA ASP A 22 11.55 3.31 -0.87
C ASP A 22 11.74 2.37 0.33
N ARG A 23 12.98 2.08 0.73
CA ARG A 23 13.28 1.27 1.93
C ARG A 23 12.81 1.94 3.21
N ARG A 24 13.02 3.25 3.33
CA ARG A 24 12.61 4.00 4.51
C ARG A 24 11.10 4.17 4.53
N LEU A 25 10.48 4.48 3.39
CA LEU A 25 9.03 4.53 3.27
C LEU A 25 8.39 3.20 3.68
N ALA A 26 8.86 2.07 3.15
CA ALA A 26 8.30 0.76 3.52
C ALA A 26 8.39 0.45 5.03
N ARG A 27 9.43 0.91 5.72
CA ARG A 27 9.53 0.79 7.19
C ARG A 27 8.51 1.68 7.89
N ALA A 28 8.45 2.96 7.53
CA ALA A 28 7.50 3.91 8.10
C ALA A 28 6.04 3.47 7.87
N MET A 29 5.69 2.95 6.69
CA MET A 29 4.32 2.46 6.41
C MET A 29 3.98 1.25 7.27
N ARG A 30 4.96 0.38 7.56
CA ARG A 30 4.76 -0.77 8.44
C ARG A 30 4.46 -0.38 9.89
N GLU A 31 5.00 0.75 10.32
CA GLU A 31 4.74 1.38 11.62
C GLU A 31 3.39 2.13 11.61
N ALA A 32 2.99 2.70 10.47
CA ALA A 32 1.74 3.41 10.30
C ALA A 32 0.50 2.50 10.31
N TYR A 33 0.59 1.29 9.75
CA TYR A 33 -0.54 0.37 9.61
C TYR A 33 -1.35 0.13 10.90
N PRO A 34 -0.76 -0.17 12.07
CA PRO A 34 -1.54 -0.39 13.29
C PRO A 34 -2.09 0.92 13.91
N ILE A 35 -1.67 2.09 13.46
CA ILE A 35 -2.10 3.37 14.03
C ILE A 35 -3.56 3.61 13.66
N GLY A 36 -4.39 3.85 14.67
CA GLY A 36 -5.83 4.08 14.47
C GLY A 36 -6.65 2.82 14.28
N VAL A 37 -6.05 1.62 14.29
CA VAL A 37 -6.80 0.35 14.23
C VAL A 37 -7.62 0.18 15.53
N PRO A 38 -8.96 0.08 15.45
CA PRO A 38 -9.79 -0.08 16.65
C PRO A 38 -9.46 -1.37 17.41
N ALA A 39 -9.36 -1.27 18.75
CA ALA A 39 -8.98 -2.39 19.62
C ALA A 39 -9.90 -3.63 19.52
N LEU A 40 -11.14 -3.44 19.03
CA LEU A 40 -12.12 -4.52 18.82
C LEU A 40 -11.80 -5.45 17.63
N ILE A 41 -10.83 -5.09 16.77
CA ILE A 41 -10.32 -5.95 15.68
C ILE A 41 -9.25 -6.94 16.22
N MET A 42 -8.73 -6.72 17.43
CA MET A 42 -7.40 -7.23 17.79
C MET A 42 -7.33 -8.62 18.44
N LYS A 43 -8.38 -9.48 18.46
CA LYS A 43 -8.23 -10.76 19.20
C LYS A 43 -9.04 -12.02 18.81
N SER A 44 -9.62 -12.12 17.62
CA SER A 44 -10.10 -13.46 17.17
C SER A 44 -10.12 -13.70 15.66
N SER A 45 -10.18 -12.65 14.84
CA SER A 45 -10.33 -12.76 13.38
C SER A 45 -8.98 -12.73 12.63
N THR A 46 -8.07 -11.85 13.04
CA THR A 46 -6.80 -11.56 12.36
C THR A 46 -5.80 -12.72 12.44
N ASP A 47 -5.75 -13.42 13.59
CA ASP A 47 -4.86 -14.58 13.81
C ASP A 47 -5.24 -15.80 12.97
N ARG A 48 -6.54 -16.01 12.69
CA ARG A 48 -7.01 -17.18 11.93
C ARG A 48 -7.00 -16.98 10.41
N LEU A 49 -7.04 -15.73 9.93
CA LEU A 49 -7.04 -15.38 8.51
C LEU A 49 -5.63 -15.11 7.95
N GLY A 50 -4.67 -14.72 8.80
CA GLY A 50 -3.29 -14.45 8.37
C GLY A 50 -2.53 -15.68 7.90
N GLU A 51 -2.60 -16.79 8.65
CA GLU A 51 -1.89 -18.04 8.30
C GLU A 51 -2.50 -18.78 7.10
N SER A 52 -3.78 -18.54 6.79
CA SER A 52 -4.53 -19.33 5.81
C SER A 52 -4.67 -18.69 4.42
N ALA A 53 -4.28 -17.43 4.25
CA ALA A 53 -4.46 -16.68 2.99
C ALA A 53 -3.16 -16.41 2.20
N GLY A 54 -1.98 -16.82 2.68
CA GLY A 54 -0.71 -16.68 1.96
C GLY A 54 0.04 -15.36 2.17
N TYR A 55 -0.45 -14.46 3.03
CA TYR A 55 0.23 -13.21 3.37
C TYR A 55 1.29 -13.39 4.46
N ALA A 56 2.34 -12.57 4.43
CA ALA A 56 3.39 -12.56 5.45
C ALA A 56 2.96 -11.92 6.79
N PHE A 57 1.95 -11.03 6.75
CA PHE A 57 1.31 -10.45 7.93
C PHE A 57 -0.06 -9.87 7.60
N HIS A 58 -0.88 -9.68 8.64
CA HIS A 58 -2.13 -8.93 8.59
C HIS A 58 -2.31 -8.19 9.93
N LEU A 59 -2.52 -6.88 9.88
CA LEU A 59 -2.58 -5.98 11.05
C LEU A 59 -3.97 -5.40 11.28
N GLY A 60 -4.89 -5.59 10.34
CA GLY A 60 -6.28 -5.15 10.48
C GLY A 60 -6.47 -3.67 10.16
N THR A 61 -5.57 -3.05 9.38
CA THR A 61 -5.71 -1.65 8.97
C THR A 61 -6.95 -1.48 8.08
N PRO A 62 -7.92 -0.65 8.48
CA PRO A 62 -9.08 -0.34 7.65
C PRO A 62 -8.69 0.31 6.31
N ASP A 63 -9.49 0.09 5.26
CA ASP A 63 -9.23 0.61 3.92
C ASP A 63 -9.14 2.14 3.90
N GLU A 64 -9.98 2.84 4.67
CA GLU A 64 -9.94 4.29 4.77
C GLU A 64 -8.58 4.81 5.27
N LEU A 65 -7.94 4.11 6.21
CA LEU A 65 -6.61 4.48 6.71
C LEU A 65 -5.52 4.16 5.68
N LEU A 66 -5.63 3.05 4.94
CA LEU A 66 -4.72 2.73 3.84
C LEU A 66 -4.79 3.77 2.71
N ARG A 67 -6.00 4.21 2.34
CA ARG A 67 -6.19 5.30 1.36
C ARG A 67 -5.58 6.61 1.85
N ARG A 68 -5.66 6.88 3.16
CA ARG A 68 -5.06 8.05 3.78
C ARG A 68 -3.54 8.03 3.72
N ILE A 69 -2.95 6.88 4.03
CA ILE A 69 -1.51 6.63 3.87
C ILE A 69 -1.10 6.81 2.40
N ALA A 70 -1.84 6.23 1.46
CA ALA A 70 -1.56 6.36 0.01
C ALA A 70 -1.62 7.82 -0.44
N SER A 71 -2.67 8.56 -0.03
CA SER A 71 -2.82 9.98 -0.31
C SER A 71 -1.64 10.80 0.20
N TRP A 72 -1.20 10.55 1.44
CA TRP A 72 -0.03 11.23 2.01
C TRP A 72 1.26 10.92 1.22
N LEU A 73 1.48 9.66 0.83
CA LEU A 73 2.64 9.26 0.03
C LEU A 73 2.66 9.96 -1.34
N LEU A 74 1.53 9.98 -2.03
CA LEU A 74 1.39 10.60 -3.36
C LEU A 74 1.57 12.12 -3.28
N THR A 75 0.96 12.76 -2.27
CA THR A 75 1.05 14.21 -2.06
C THR A 75 2.49 14.68 -1.82
N ASN A 76 3.30 13.86 -1.15
CA ASN A 76 4.66 14.23 -0.75
C ASN A 76 5.76 13.68 -1.69
N ALA A 77 5.40 12.97 -2.77
CA ALA A 77 6.37 12.41 -3.71
C ALA A 77 7.05 13.46 -4.60
N GLY A 78 6.43 14.63 -4.77
CA GLY A 78 6.85 15.63 -5.77
C GLY A 78 6.72 15.08 -7.19
N ASP A 79 7.46 15.69 -8.13
CA ASP A 79 7.35 15.38 -9.56
C ASP A 79 8.00 14.03 -9.94
N ASP A 80 9.00 13.57 -9.17
CA ASP A 80 9.70 12.30 -9.44
C ASP A 80 9.14 11.15 -8.59
N GLN A 81 8.18 10.44 -9.16
CA GLN A 81 7.52 9.31 -8.49
C GLN A 81 8.27 7.98 -8.58
N ARG A 82 9.53 7.95 -9.07
CA ARG A 82 10.30 6.69 -9.20
C ARG A 82 10.55 6.01 -7.86
N VAL A 83 10.61 6.79 -6.77
CA VAL A 83 10.73 6.23 -5.42
C VAL A 83 9.46 5.47 -5.04
N LEU A 84 8.27 5.99 -5.36
CA LEU A 84 7.00 5.31 -5.10
C LEU A 84 6.85 4.06 -5.98
N LEU A 85 7.28 4.09 -7.24
CA LEU A 85 7.30 2.89 -8.08
C LEU A 85 8.17 1.78 -7.47
N ARG A 86 9.36 2.12 -6.95
CA ARG A 86 10.19 1.15 -6.21
C ARG A 86 9.54 0.69 -4.90
N LEU A 87 8.78 1.57 -4.24
CA LEU A 87 8.01 1.22 -3.06
C LEU A 87 6.95 0.17 -3.38
N VAL A 88 6.20 0.31 -4.48
CA VAL A 88 5.22 -0.70 -4.95
C VAL A 88 5.86 -2.09 -5.00
N GLY A 89 6.98 -2.26 -5.71
CA GLY A 89 7.66 -3.55 -5.80
C GLY A 89 8.18 -4.05 -4.44
N ARG A 90 8.61 -3.15 -3.55
CA ARG A 90 9.06 -3.51 -2.19
C ARG A 90 7.92 -3.99 -1.30
N LEU A 91 6.77 -3.35 -1.38
CA LEU A 91 5.56 -3.73 -0.64
C LEU A 91 5.07 -5.10 -1.11
N TRP A 92 4.95 -5.30 -2.44
CA TRP A 92 4.67 -6.61 -3.03
C TRP A 92 5.64 -7.68 -2.53
N GLY A 93 6.95 -7.41 -2.59
CA GLY A 93 7.98 -8.35 -2.13
C GLY A 93 7.81 -8.75 -0.66
N ARG A 94 7.49 -7.80 0.23
CA ARG A 94 7.27 -8.07 1.67
C ARG A 94 5.96 -8.81 1.95
N HIS A 95 4.94 -8.62 1.11
CA HIS A 95 3.73 -9.44 1.04
C HIS A 95 2.84 -9.47 2.30
N GLY A 96 2.82 -8.40 3.10
CA GLY A 96 1.71 -8.23 4.05
C GLY A 96 0.40 -7.91 3.32
N ARG A 97 -0.75 -8.21 3.91
CA ARG A 97 -2.06 -7.84 3.35
C ARG A 97 -2.14 -6.32 3.14
N GLU A 98 -1.74 -5.54 4.15
CA GLU A 98 -1.71 -4.07 4.09
C GLU A 98 -0.65 -3.55 3.10
N ASP A 99 0.46 -4.28 2.93
CA ASP A 99 1.47 -3.92 1.92
C ASP A 99 0.90 -4.04 0.52
N VAL A 100 0.27 -5.17 0.21
CA VAL A 100 -0.33 -5.45 -1.10
C VAL A 100 -1.45 -4.45 -1.38
N ALA A 101 -2.31 -4.17 -0.41
CA ALA A 101 -3.36 -3.17 -0.55
C ALA A 101 -2.81 -1.76 -0.80
N LEU A 102 -1.77 -1.35 -0.05
CA LEU A 102 -1.11 -0.07 -0.29
C LEU A 102 -0.42 -0.05 -1.66
N ALA A 103 0.19 -1.15 -2.09
CA ALA A 103 0.83 -1.26 -3.40
C ALA A 103 -0.19 -1.12 -4.54
N ALA A 104 -1.38 -1.70 -4.41
CA ALA A 104 -2.48 -1.54 -5.36
C ALA A 104 -2.94 -0.08 -5.47
N LEU A 105 -3.17 0.56 -4.32
CA LEU A 105 -3.57 1.98 -4.25
C LEU A 105 -2.52 2.89 -4.89
N LEU A 106 -1.24 2.67 -4.59
CA LEU A 106 -0.15 3.45 -5.17
C LEU A 106 -0.07 3.21 -6.67
N LEU A 107 0.04 1.95 -7.10
CA LEU A 107 0.18 1.59 -8.51
C LEU A 107 -0.94 2.20 -9.34
N ALA A 108 -2.19 2.16 -8.90
CA ALA A 108 -3.31 2.74 -9.64
C ALA A 108 -3.16 4.26 -9.89
N ASN A 109 -2.55 4.97 -8.94
CA ASN A 109 -2.51 6.43 -8.89
C ASN A 109 -1.17 7.06 -9.26
N LEU A 110 -0.16 6.27 -9.65
CA LEU A 110 1.11 6.82 -10.18
C LEU A 110 0.89 7.52 -11.53
N ASP A 111 1.76 8.49 -11.83
CA ASP A 111 1.90 9.07 -13.16
C ASP A 111 2.71 8.13 -14.07
N HIS A 112 2.01 7.14 -14.60
CA HIS A 112 2.56 6.13 -15.51
C HIS A 112 3.20 6.74 -16.77
N VAL A 113 2.68 7.87 -17.26
CA VAL A 113 3.21 8.54 -18.45
C VAL A 113 4.56 9.16 -18.13
N ALA A 114 4.67 9.91 -17.03
CA ALA A 114 5.94 10.49 -16.59
C ALA A 114 6.97 9.42 -16.21
N LEU A 115 6.52 8.29 -15.67
CA LEU A 115 7.38 7.15 -15.32
C LEU A 115 7.78 6.30 -16.54
N GLY A 116 7.07 6.41 -17.66
CA GLY A 116 7.29 5.59 -18.86
C GLY A 116 7.04 4.10 -18.62
N VAL A 117 6.02 3.76 -17.81
CA VAL A 117 5.69 2.37 -17.46
C VAL A 117 4.22 2.06 -17.74
N ASP A 118 3.93 0.80 -18.08
CA ASP A 118 2.56 0.28 -18.12
C ASP A 118 2.19 -0.31 -16.75
N PRO A 119 1.12 0.18 -16.08
CA PRO A 119 0.69 -0.37 -14.79
C PRO A 119 0.40 -1.87 -14.82
N TRP A 120 -0.14 -2.40 -15.92
CA TRP A 120 -0.47 -3.83 -16.02
C TRP A 120 0.78 -4.68 -16.10
N ALA A 121 1.78 -4.25 -16.85
CA ALA A 121 3.10 -4.88 -16.86
C ALA A 121 3.78 -4.82 -15.48
N VAL A 122 3.67 -3.69 -14.76
CA VAL A 122 4.19 -3.55 -13.39
C VAL A 122 3.49 -4.53 -12.44
N LEU A 123 2.16 -4.63 -12.50
CA LEU A 123 1.40 -5.60 -11.70
C LEU A 123 1.85 -7.03 -12.02
N ALA A 124 1.83 -7.43 -13.30
CA ALA A 124 2.23 -8.76 -13.73
C ALA A 124 3.64 -9.13 -13.26
N SER A 125 4.60 -8.22 -13.40
CA SER A 125 5.99 -8.44 -12.96
C SER A 125 6.17 -8.47 -11.44
N SER A 126 5.21 -7.94 -10.66
CA SER A 126 5.25 -7.95 -9.20
C SER A 126 4.70 -9.23 -8.60
N THR A 127 3.88 -9.98 -9.35
CA THR A 127 3.29 -11.24 -8.89
C THR A 127 4.33 -12.37 -8.77
N ARG A 128 4.18 -13.22 -7.75
CA ARG A 128 4.92 -14.47 -7.59
C ARG A 128 4.24 -15.63 -8.32
N SER A 129 4.84 -16.82 -8.22
CA SER A 129 4.26 -18.07 -8.73
C SER A 129 2.88 -18.41 -8.16
N SER A 130 2.53 -17.86 -6.99
CA SER A 130 1.23 -17.98 -6.37
C SER A 130 0.92 -16.68 -5.65
N GLU A 131 -0.27 -16.14 -5.87
CA GLU A 131 -0.77 -14.92 -5.23
C GLU A 131 -2.19 -15.18 -4.69
N PRO A 132 -2.57 -14.58 -3.55
CA PRO A 132 -3.95 -14.63 -3.09
C PRO A 132 -4.88 -14.02 -4.15
N ALA A 133 -5.99 -14.67 -4.47
CA ALA A 133 -6.93 -14.14 -5.47
C ALA A 133 -7.43 -12.73 -5.10
N GLU A 134 -7.66 -12.47 -3.81
CA GLU A 134 -8.03 -11.14 -3.28
C GLU A 134 -6.97 -10.07 -3.59
N ALA A 135 -5.67 -10.40 -3.56
CA ALA A 135 -4.59 -9.47 -3.87
C ALA A 135 -4.64 -9.00 -5.33
N LEU A 136 -4.86 -9.95 -6.25
CA LEU A 136 -4.97 -9.68 -7.68
C LEU A 136 -6.23 -8.88 -7.99
N LEU A 137 -7.39 -9.33 -7.47
CA LEU A 137 -8.68 -8.65 -7.66
C LEU A 137 -8.63 -7.22 -7.16
N LEU A 138 -8.10 -6.98 -5.95
CA LEU A 138 -7.94 -5.64 -5.40
C LEU A 138 -7.11 -4.74 -6.34
N SER A 139 -5.99 -5.25 -6.85
CA SER A 139 -5.12 -4.48 -7.74
C SER A 139 -5.77 -4.15 -9.07
N ILE A 140 -6.48 -5.13 -9.67
CA ILE A 140 -7.26 -4.94 -10.90
C ILE A 140 -8.35 -3.90 -10.67
N GLU A 141 -9.10 -4.00 -9.57
CA GLU A 141 -10.17 -3.06 -9.24
C GLU A 141 -9.66 -1.64 -9.02
N GLU A 142 -8.55 -1.44 -8.31
CA GLU A 142 -7.96 -0.09 -8.15
C GLU A 142 -7.49 0.48 -9.49
N LEU A 143 -6.89 -0.33 -10.36
CA LEU A 143 -6.49 0.10 -11.71
C LEU A 143 -7.68 0.53 -12.55
N LEU A 144 -8.75 -0.28 -12.58
CA LEU A 144 -9.98 0.06 -13.28
C LEU A 144 -10.66 1.30 -12.69
N ARG A 145 -10.68 1.43 -11.35
CA ARG A 145 -11.23 2.60 -10.65
C ARG A 145 -10.45 3.87 -10.98
N ALA A 146 -9.14 3.77 -11.21
CA ALA A 146 -8.29 4.86 -11.68
C ALA A 146 -8.42 5.13 -13.19
N GLY A 147 -9.34 4.47 -13.89
CA GLY A 147 -9.62 4.69 -15.31
C GLY A 147 -8.58 4.07 -16.25
N ARG A 148 -7.80 3.07 -15.79
CA ARG A 148 -6.90 2.33 -16.68
C ARG A 148 -7.72 1.36 -17.52
N GLU A 149 -7.53 1.39 -18.83
CA GLU A 149 -8.15 0.42 -19.74
C GLU A 149 -7.62 -0.98 -19.44
N MET A 150 -8.46 -2.02 -19.60
CA MET A 150 -8.00 -3.40 -19.47
C MET A 150 -6.87 -3.69 -20.47
N PRO A 151 -5.87 -4.51 -20.08
CA PRO A 151 -4.73 -4.83 -20.94
C PRO A 151 -5.12 -5.71 -22.13
#